data_AF-A0A258I2X5-F1
#
_entry.id   AF-A0A258I2X5-F1
#
_cell.length_a   1.000
_cell.length_b   1.000
_cell.length_c   1.000
_cell.angle_alpha   90.00
_cell.angle_beta   90.00
_cell.angle_gamma   90.00
#
_symmetry.space_group_name_H-M   'P 1'
#
loop_
_entity.id
_entity.type
_entity.pdbx_description
1 polymer ?
#
loop_
_entity_poly.entity_id
_entity_poly.type
_entity_poly.pdbx_seq_one_letter_code
_entity_poly.pdbx_strand_id
1 'polypeptide(L)'
;MEISHTHAQSQRVLRQRNLLVLVASALGALTAILLLVTATRDREVILQPVLGSTLTVSSAGVSREYLELITRDTAVLTLDRSPANLEYWMKSVLDITAPSAQGKIRADLMKIVNEQRGSSIAQFFTIQTMEIDPKNLWSTVTGDLHTIVGNKVVSNERRTFRFDWQYSGLSLKLVGFGMVTTGKEKDQ
;
A
#
# COMPACT_ATOMS: atom_id res chain seq x y z
N MET A 1 -22.32 -34.64 -66.38
CA MET A 1 -22.01 -34.93 -64.97
C MET A 1 -21.02 -33.91 -64.37
N GLU A 2 -21.04 -32.65 -64.85
CA GLU A 2 -20.13 -31.57 -64.39
C GLU A 2 -20.88 -30.45 -63.62
N ILE A 3 -22.15 -30.22 -63.97
CA ILE A 3 -23.00 -29.14 -63.42
C ILE A 3 -23.43 -29.43 -61.96
N SER A 4 -23.49 -30.70 -61.57
CA SER A 4 -23.80 -31.11 -60.19
C SER A 4 -22.66 -30.85 -59.21
N HIS A 5 -21.41 -30.89 -59.67
CA HIS A 5 -20.23 -30.69 -58.81
C HIS A 5 -20.02 -29.21 -58.46
N THR A 6 -20.32 -28.29 -59.38
CA THR A 6 -20.22 -26.83 -59.16
C THR A 6 -21.29 -26.28 -58.19
N HIS A 7 -22.50 -26.83 -58.21
CA HIS A 7 -23.56 -26.45 -57.25
C HIS A 7 -23.27 -26.93 -55.82
N ALA A 8 -22.72 -28.13 -55.66
CA ALA A 8 -22.32 -28.64 -54.35
C ALA A 8 -21.14 -27.85 -53.74
N GLN A 9 -20.17 -27.42 -54.57
CA GLN A 9 -19.07 -26.56 -54.13
C GLN A 9 -19.55 -25.15 -53.75
N SER A 10 -20.43 -24.54 -54.55
CA SER A 10 -21.01 -23.22 -54.24
C SER A 10 -21.79 -23.20 -52.93
N GLN A 11 -22.58 -24.25 -52.65
CA GLN A 11 -23.27 -24.37 -51.35
C GLN A 11 -22.32 -24.53 -50.16
N ARG A 12 -21.19 -25.23 -50.33
CA ARG A 12 -20.18 -25.35 -49.27
C ARG A 12 -19.53 -24.00 -48.96
N VAL A 13 -19.17 -23.23 -49.99
CA VAL A 13 -18.60 -21.89 -49.84
C VAL A 13 -19.59 -20.93 -49.18
N LEU A 14 -20.87 -20.98 -49.55
CA LEU A 14 -21.92 -20.16 -48.92
C LEU A 14 -22.12 -20.51 -47.44
N ARG A 15 -22.10 -21.80 -47.07
CA ARG A 15 -22.18 -22.24 -45.67
C ARG A 15 -20.94 -21.83 -44.87
N GLN A 16 -19.74 -21.95 -45.45
CA GLN A 16 -18.50 -21.49 -44.82
C GLN A 16 -18.51 -19.98 -44.61
N ARG A 17 -18.96 -19.20 -45.60
CA ARG A 17 -19.09 -17.74 -45.46
C ARG A 17 -20.08 -17.37 -44.37
N ASN A 18 -21.27 -17.97 -44.36
CA ASN A 18 -22.28 -17.66 -43.34
C ASN A 18 -21.81 -18.08 -41.94
N LEU A 19 -21.09 -19.19 -41.80
CA LEU A 19 -20.46 -19.59 -40.55
C LEU A 19 -19.40 -18.59 -40.10
N LEU A 20 -18.52 -18.14 -41.01
CA LEU A 20 -17.50 -17.15 -40.71
C LEU A 20 -18.10 -15.80 -40.31
N VAL A 21 -19.17 -15.35 -40.97
CA VAL A 21 -19.90 -14.13 -40.60
C VAL A 21 -20.50 -14.26 -39.20
N LEU A 22 -21.08 -15.42 -38.88
CA LEU A 22 -21.68 -15.68 -37.57
C LEU A 22 -20.61 -15.70 -36.47
N VAL A 23 -19.49 -16.39 -36.69
CA VAL A 23 -18.36 -16.43 -35.76
C VAL A 23 -17.74 -15.04 -35.58
N ALA A 24 -17.54 -14.28 -36.66
CA ALA A 24 -17.01 -12.93 -36.61
C ALA A 24 -17.95 -11.98 -35.85
N SER A 25 -19.27 -12.08 -36.05
CA SER A 25 -20.24 -11.30 -35.29
C SER A 25 -20.24 -11.66 -33.80
N ALA A 26 -20.10 -12.93 -33.46
CA ALA A 26 -20.04 -13.40 -32.08
C ALA A 26 -18.76 -12.89 -31.37
N LEU A 27 -17.61 -12.96 -32.05
CA LEU A 27 -16.34 -12.41 -31.56
C LEU A 27 -16.40 -10.88 -31.41
N GLY A 28 -17.02 -10.18 -32.37
CA GLY A 28 -17.23 -8.73 -32.32
C GLY A 28 -18.10 -8.34 -31.13
N ALA A 29 -19.21 -9.04 -30.90
CA ALA A 29 -20.08 -8.83 -29.75
C ALA A 29 -19.36 -9.10 -28.43
N LEU A 30 -18.61 -10.21 -28.33
CA LEU A 30 -17.81 -10.54 -27.15
C LEU A 30 -16.78 -9.44 -26.84
N THR A 31 -16.09 -8.94 -27.87
CA THR A 31 -15.10 -7.86 -27.71
C THR A 31 -15.75 -6.57 -27.23
N ALA A 32 -16.91 -6.21 -27.78
CA ALA A 32 -17.68 -5.05 -27.35
C ALA A 32 -18.11 -5.17 -25.88
N ILE A 33 -18.56 -6.36 -25.45
CA ILE A 33 -18.91 -6.64 -24.05
C ILE A 33 -17.69 -6.47 -23.15
N LEU A 34 -16.53 -7.03 -23.52
CA LEU A 34 -15.30 -6.90 -22.73
C LEU A 34 -14.83 -5.44 -22.61
N LEU A 35 -14.95 -4.66 -23.69
CA LEU A 35 -14.65 -3.23 -23.67
C LEU A 35 -15.60 -2.46 -22.75
N LEU A 36 -16.90 -2.75 -22.80
CA LEU A 36 -17.89 -2.13 -21.92
C LEU A 36 -17.58 -2.47 -20.45
N VAL A 37 -17.34 -3.73 -20.11
CA VAL A 37 -16.98 -4.17 -18.75
C VAL A 37 -15.70 -3.47 -18.26
N THR A 38 -14.72 -3.27 -19.14
CA THR A 38 -13.48 -2.57 -18.80
C THR A 38 -13.71 -1.06 -18.61
N ALA A 39 -14.56 -0.46 -19.43
CA ALA A 39 -14.90 0.96 -19.36
C ALA A 39 -15.77 1.30 -18.13
N THR A 40 -16.65 0.39 -17.72
CA THR A 40 -17.48 0.53 -16.52
C THR A 40 -16.80 0.01 -15.25
N ARG A 41 -15.54 -0.40 -15.32
CA ARG A 41 -14.82 -0.86 -14.12
C ARG A 41 -14.59 0.36 -13.23
N ASP A 42 -15.37 0.44 -12.16
CA ASP A 42 -15.36 1.56 -11.23
C ASP A 42 -13.94 1.81 -10.72
N ARG A 43 -13.45 3.03 -10.96
CA ARG A 43 -12.29 3.56 -10.28
C ARG A 43 -12.76 3.91 -8.87
N GLU A 44 -12.43 3.08 -7.90
CA GLU A 44 -12.77 3.37 -6.52
C GLU A 44 -11.98 4.60 -6.06
N VAL A 45 -12.66 5.75 -5.97
CA VAL A 45 -12.09 7.00 -5.46
C VAL A 45 -12.37 7.02 -3.96
N ILE A 46 -11.37 6.68 -3.16
CA ILE A 46 -11.45 6.77 -1.70
C ILE A 46 -11.43 8.26 -1.33
N LEU A 47 -12.58 8.79 -0.90
CA LEU A 47 -12.72 10.17 -0.46
C LEU A 47 -12.22 10.29 0.99
N GLN A 48 -10.99 10.76 1.14
CA GLN A 48 -10.48 11.25 2.42
C GLN A 48 -10.80 12.75 2.56
N PRO A 49 -11.16 13.25 3.75
CA PRO A 49 -11.40 14.68 3.94
C PRO A 49 -10.17 15.51 3.58
N VAL A 50 -10.37 16.58 2.80
CA VAL A 50 -9.38 17.58 2.33
C VAL A 50 -8.13 17.00 1.63
N LEU A 51 -8.31 16.52 0.40
CA LEU A 51 -7.19 16.19 -0.48
C LEU A 51 -6.79 17.40 -1.33
N GLY A 52 -5.50 17.74 -1.35
CA GLY A 52 -4.94 18.73 -2.29
C GLY A 52 -4.70 18.17 -3.70
N SER A 53 -4.85 16.85 -3.88
CA SER A 53 -4.54 16.12 -5.12
C SER A 53 -5.31 14.79 -5.18
N THR A 54 -5.47 14.24 -6.38
CA THR A 54 -6.13 12.93 -6.56
C THR A 54 -5.23 11.79 -6.08
N LEU A 55 -5.71 11.00 -5.13
CA LEU A 55 -5.05 9.77 -4.69
C LEU A 55 -5.48 8.59 -5.57
N THR A 56 -4.52 7.81 -6.05
CA THR A 56 -4.80 6.57 -6.78
C THR A 56 -4.07 5.39 -6.18
N VAL A 57 -4.81 4.30 -5.98
CA VAL A 57 -4.28 2.96 -5.73
C VAL A 57 -4.75 2.09 -6.90
N SER A 58 -3.80 1.47 -7.60
CA SER A 58 -4.10 0.62 -8.74
C SER A 58 -3.24 -0.63 -8.72
N SER A 59 -3.58 -1.62 -9.53
CA SER A 59 -2.72 -2.79 -9.74
C SER A 59 -1.32 -2.43 -10.27
N ALA A 60 -1.16 -1.26 -10.90
CA ALA A 60 0.12 -0.76 -11.40
C ALA A 60 0.98 -0.09 -10.31
N GLY A 61 0.41 0.18 -9.14
CA GLY A 61 1.11 0.78 -8.02
C GLY A 61 0.32 1.87 -7.30
N VAL A 62 1.04 2.56 -6.44
CA VAL A 62 0.52 3.55 -5.49
C VAL A 62 1.05 4.93 -5.86
N SER A 63 0.16 5.93 -5.86
CA SER A 63 0.55 7.33 -6.04
C SER A 63 1.49 7.80 -4.92
N ARG A 64 2.40 8.74 -5.22
CA ARG A 64 3.32 9.31 -4.23
C ARG A 64 2.56 9.92 -3.07
N GLU A 65 1.49 10.63 -3.38
CA GLU A 65 0.63 11.37 -2.45
C GLU A 65 -0.07 10.40 -1.50
N TYR A 66 -0.49 9.22 -1.98
CA TYR A 66 -1.06 8.19 -1.11
C TYR A 66 -0.01 7.61 -0.18
N LEU A 67 1.19 7.32 -0.71
CA LEU A 67 2.28 6.77 0.09
C LEU A 67 2.75 7.78 1.15
N GLU A 68 2.77 9.07 0.83
CA GLU A 68 3.04 10.14 1.78
C GLU A 68 1.99 10.18 2.89
N LEU A 69 0.71 10.12 2.53
CA LEU A 69 -0.40 10.21 3.48
C LEU A 69 -0.41 9.03 4.46
N ILE A 70 -0.27 7.80 3.94
CA ILE A 70 -0.23 6.60 4.79
C ILE A 70 1.03 6.56 5.66
N THR A 71 2.16 7.08 5.14
CA THR A 71 3.39 7.21 5.92
C THR A 71 3.22 8.21 7.04
N ARG A 72 2.56 9.35 6.81
CA ARG A 72 2.30 10.37 7.84
C ARG A 72 1.46 9.78 8.97
N ASP A 73 0.38 9.11 8.62
CA ASP A 73 -0.52 8.46 9.58
C ASP A 73 0.20 7.37 10.38
N THR A 74 0.96 6.52 9.67
CA THR A 74 1.69 5.42 10.30
C THR A 74 2.85 5.90 11.17
N ALA A 75 3.52 7.00 10.81
CA ALA A 75 4.58 7.59 11.62
C ALA A 75 4.03 8.08 12.96
N VAL A 76 2.90 8.79 12.96
CA VAL A 76 2.23 9.20 14.20
C VAL A 76 1.79 7.97 15.00
N LEU A 77 1.16 6.99 14.35
CA LEU A 77 0.70 5.77 15.02
C LEU A 77 1.85 4.98 15.66
N THR A 78 3.00 4.86 14.99
CA THR A 78 4.10 4.01 15.45
C THR A 78 5.02 4.70 16.45
N LEU A 79 5.23 6.02 16.32
CA LEU A 79 6.23 6.76 17.09
C LEU A 79 5.65 7.45 18.34
N ASP A 80 4.33 7.70 18.37
CA ASP A 80 3.66 8.31 19.51
C ASP A 80 3.12 7.23 20.47
N ARG A 81 3.71 7.16 21.66
CA ARG A 81 3.33 6.16 22.66
C ARG A 81 3.47 6.67 24.09
N SER A 82 2.61 6.16 24.95
CA SER A 82 2.54 6.44 26.38
C SER A 82 2.01 5.22 27.12
N PRO A 83 2.21 5.08 28.44
CA PRO A 83 1.74 3.93 29.19
C PRO A 83 0.21 3.76 29.11
N ALA A 84 -0.53 4.84 28.86
CA ALA A 84 -1.98 4.85 28.75
C ALA A 84 -2.51 4.26 27.42
N ASN A 85 -1.72 4.29 26.34
CA ASN A 85 -2.17 3.83 25.02
C ASN A 85 -1.38 2.63 24.45
N LEU A 86 -0.45 2.03 25.22
CA LEU A 86 0.41 0.92 24.75
C LEU A 86 -0.37 -0.28 24.17
N GLU A 87 -1.50 -0.65 24.79
CA GLU A 87 -2.31 -1.79 24.33
C GLU A 87 -2.96 -1.49 22.97
N TYR A 88 -3.58 -0.31 22.85
CA TYR A 88 -4.16 0.16 21.59
C TYR A 88 -3.09 0.31 20.50
N TRP A 89 -1.96 0.93 20.84
CA TRP A 89 -0.81 1.11 19.97
C TRP A 89 -0.35 -0.22 19.36
N MET A 90 -0.09 -1.23 20.21
CA MET A 90 0.39 -2.53 19.74
C MET A 90 -0.63 -3.19 18.79
N LYS A 91 -1.93 -3.14 19.14
CA LYS A 91 -2.99 -3.69 18.29
C LYS A 91 -3.03 -2.98 16.93
N SER A 92 -3.08 -1.65 16.93
CA SER A 92 -3.19 -0.85 15.71
C SER A 92 -1.99 -1.01 14.78
N VAL A 93 -0.77 -1.10 15.31
CA VAL A 93 0.44 -1.37 14.50
C VAL A 93 0.37 -2.77 13.87
N LEU A 94 -0.11 -3.79 14.60
CA LEU A 94 -0.24 -5.15 14.07
C LEU A 94 -1.33 -5.30 13.01
N ASP A 95 -2.38 -4.48 13.05
CA ASP A 95 -3.49 -4.51 12.06
C ASP A 95 -3.06 -3.98 10.68
N ILE A 96 -2.12 -3.02 10.66
CA ILE A 96 -1.54 -2.48 9.41
C ILE A 96 -0.33 -3.28 8.89
N THR A 97 0.21 -4.18 9.73
CA THR A 97 1.39 -4.99 9.40
C THR A 97 1.06 -6.11 8.41
N ALA A 98 2.00 -6.42 7.52
CA ALA A 98 1.90 -7.54 6.59
C ALA A 98 1.87 -8.88 7.34
N PRO A 99 1.05 -9.86 6.94
CA PRO A 99 0.99 -11.17 7.60
C PRO A 99 2.35 -11.88 7.68
N SER A 100 3.21 -11.68 6.68
CA SER A 100 4.58 -12.21 6.63
C SER A 100 5.51 -11.64 7.70
N ALA A 101 5.31 -10.38 8.10
CA ALA A 101 6.15 -9.67 9.06
C ALA A 101 5.54 -9.62 10.48
N GLN A 102 4.29 -10.03 10.64
CA GLN A 102 3.52 -9.91 11.88
C GLN A 102 4.22 -10.56 13.08
N GLY A 103 4.83 -11.73 12.89
CA GLY A 103 5.53 -12.44 13.97
C GLY A 103 6.75 -11.68 14.50
N LYS A 104 7.58 -11.17 13.59
CA LYS A 104 8.79 -10.39 13.93
C LYS A 104 8.40 -9.07 14.61
N ILE A 105 7.50 -8.31 13.98
CA ILE A 105 7.06 -7.02 14.52
C ILE A 105 6.41 -7.21 15.89
N ARG A 106 5.55 -8.22 16.08
CA ARG A 106 4.96 -8.50 17.39
C ARG A 106 6.01 -8.72 18.48
N ALA A 107 7.07 -9.48 18.19
CA ALA A 107 8.15 -9.70 19.15
C ALA A 107 8.84 -8.37 19.53
N ASP A 108 9.16 -7.54 18.53
CA ASP A 108 9.79 -6.24 18.74
C ASP A 108 8.89 -5.28 19.54
N LEU A 109 7.59 -5.23 19.22
CA LEU A 109 6.61 -4.42 19.95
C LEU A 109 6.42 -4.92 21.38
N MET A 110 6.38 -6.23 21.63
CA MET A 110 6.25 -6.79 22.98
C MET A 110 7.43 -6.41 23.86
N LYS A 111 8.65 -6.37 23.31
CA LYS A 111 9.83 -5.87 24.04
C LYS A 111 9.61 -4.44 24.51
N ILE A 112 9.16 -3.56 23.62
CA ILE A 112 8.85 -2.15 23.93
C ILE A 112 7.75 -2.05 24.98
N VAL A 113 6.66 -2.82 24.85
CA VAL A 113 5.56 -2.82 25.82
C VAL A 113 6.08 -3.25 27.19
N ASN A 114 6.90 -4.28 27.28
CA ASN A 114 7.44 -4.76 28.54
C ASN A 114 8.40 -3.76 29.19
N GLU A 115 9.19 -3.03 28.40
CA GLU A 115 10.09 -1.98 28.88
C GLU A 115 9.32 -0.74 29.36
N GLN A 116 8.23 -0.37 28.69
CA GLN A 116 7.46 0.83 29.02
C GLN A 116 6.35 0.59 30.03
N ARG A 117 5.91 -0.66 30.24
CA ARG A 117 4.88 -1.02 31.21
C ARG A 117 5.37 -0.72 32.63
N GLY A 118 4.63 0.11 33.35
CA GLY A 118 5.00 0.56 34.69
C GLY A 118 6.01 1.71 34.71
N SER A 119 6.52 2.14 33.55
CA SER A 119 7.27 3.39 33.43
C SER A 119 6.33 4.59 33.32
N SER A 120 6.83 5.79 33.61
CA SER A 120 6.14 7.06 33.29
C SER A 120 6.70 7.70 32.03
N ILE A 121 7.22 6.90 31.10
CA ILE A 121 7.83 7.37 29.84
C ILE A 121 6.73 7.56 28.80
N ALA A 122 6.57 8.77 28.32
CA ALA A 122 5.76 9.09 27.14
C ALA A 122 6.67 9.68 26.06
N GLN A 123 6.31 9.47 24.81
CA GLN A 123 7.07 9.96 23.68
C GLN A 123 6.15 10.32 22.52
N PHE A 124 6.52 11.37 21.80
CA PHE A 124 5.81 11.81 20.61
C PHE A 124 6.81 12.33 19.59
N PHE A 125 6.42 12.28 18.32
CA PHE A 125 7.29 12.61 17.20
C PHE A 125 6.73 13.77 16.40
N THR A 126 7.55 14.77 16.13
CA THR A 126 7.18 15.92 15.30
C THR A 126 7.82 15.78 13.92
N ILE A 127 6.97 15.51 12.93
CA ILE A 127 7.40 15.33 11.54
C ILE A 127 7.88 16.67 10.97
N GLN A 128 9.05 16.68 10.34
CA GLN A 128 9.58 17.85 9.64
C GLN A 128 9.70 17.64 8.14
N THR A 129 10.19 16.48 7.72
CA THR A 129 10.39 16.16 6.30
C THR A 129 10.12 14.68 6.04
N MET A 130 9.76 14.37 4.80
CA MET A 130 9.49 13.00 4.35
C MET A 130 10.14 12.78 2.99
N GLU A 131 10.77 11.62 2.80
CA GLU A 131 11.20 11.15 1.48
C GLU A 131 10.40 9.92 1.11
N ILE A 132 9.84 9.91 -0.10
CA ILE A 132 8.86 8.92 -0.53
C ILE A 132 9.35 8.29 -1.84
N ASP A 133 9.47 6.96 -1.86
CA ASP A 133 9.82 6.19 -3.04
C ASP A 133 8.72 5.17 -3.39
N PRO A 134 7.76 5.56 -4.25
CA PRO A 134 6.67 4.67 -4.66
C PRO A 134 7.13 3.48 -5.49
N LYS A 135 8.32 3.54 -6.12
CA LYS A 135 8.83 2.46 -6.97
C LYS A 135 9.37 1.32 -6.13
N ASN A 136 10.13 1.66 -5.09
CA ASN A 136 10.71 0.69 -4.18
C ASN A 136 9.86 0.45 -2.92
N LEU A 137 8.71 1.13 -2.80
CA LEU A 137 7.75 0.99 -1.70
C LEU A 137 8.39 1.19 -0.32
N TRP A 138 9.19 2.23 -0.19
CA TRP A 138 9.69 2.68 1.11
C TRP A 138 9.45 4.18 1.28
N SER A 139 9.45 4.60 2.53
CA SER A 139 9.38 6.01 2.89
C SER A 139 10.23 6.28 4.12
N THR A 140 10.80 7.47 4.21
CA THR A 140 11.49 7.94 5.41
C THR A 140 10.80 9.17 5.96
N VAL A 141 10.83 9.30 7.28
CA VAL A 141 10.30 10.44 8.00
C VAL A 141 11.40 10.95 8.92
N THR A 142 11.75 12.22 8.77
CA THR A 142 12.74 12.89 9.60
C THR A 142 12.05 13.96 10.44
N GLY A 143 12.40 14.00 11.72
CA GLY A 143 11.73 14.85 12.68
C GLY A 143 12.34 14.75 14.06
N ASP A 144 11.70 15.40 15.03
CA ASP A 144 12.19 15.45 16.40
C ASP A 144 11.39 14.47 17.28
N LEU A 145 12.10 13.55 17.92
CA LEU A 145 11.56 12.60 18.88
C LEU A 145 11.68 13.19 20.28
N HIS A 146 10.55 13.47 20.89
CA HIS A 146 10.47 13.99 22.25
C HIS A 146 10.20 12.86 23.22
N THR A 147 10.99 12.79 24.29
CA THR A 147 10.78 11.84 25.39
C THR A 147 10.48 12.62 26.67
N ILE A 148 9.38 12.26 27.32
CA ILE A 148 8.89 12.81 28.58
C ILE A 148 8.93 11.72 29.63
N VAL A 149 9.43 12.05 30.83
CA VAL A 149 9.38 11.17 32.00
C VAL A 149 8.60 11.88 33.10
N GLY A 150 7.43 11.35 33.44
CA GLY A 150 6.49 12.00 34.36
C GLY A 150 6.04 13.36 33.81
N ASN A 151 6.52 14.45 34.42
CA ASN A 151 6.17 15.82 34.06
C ASN A 151 7.32 16.62 33.40
N LYS A 152 8.44 15.98 33.07
CA LYS A 152 9.61 16.67 32.49
C LYS A 152 9.97 16.10 31.12
N VAL A 153 10.25 16.98 30.16
CA VAL A 153 10.89 16.61 28.90
C VAL A 153 12.35 16.29 29.20
N VAL A 154 12.80 15.08 28.86
CA VAL A 154 14.14 14.57 29.16
C VAL A 154 15.03 14.44 27.94
N SER A 155 14.44 14.30 26.74
CA SER A 155 15.20 14.24 25.49
C SER A 155 14.40 14.84 24.34
N ASN A 156 15.13 15.46 23.41
CA ASN A 156 14.64 15.92 22.12
C ASN A 156 15.73 15.63 21.08
N GLU A 157 15.51 14.63 20.22
CA GLU A 157 16.50 14.16 19.27
C GLU A 157 15.96 14.16 17.85
N ARG A 158 16.75 14.74 16.93
CA ARG A 158 16.50 14.62 15.49
C ARG A 158 16.75 13.18 15.06
N ARG A 159 15.72 12.47 14.63
CA ARG A 159 15.79 11.08 14.18
C ARG A 159 15.12 10.91 12.82
N THR A 160 15.64 9.96 12.04
CA THR A 160 15.04 9.54 10.78
C THR A 160 14.56 8.10 10.93
N PHE A 161 13.30 7.85 10.60
CA PHE A 161 12.68 6.53 10.59
C PHE A 161 12.37 6.13 9.17
N ARG A 162 12.66 4.87 8.82
CA ARG A 162 12.27 4.25 7.56
C ARG A 162 11.08 3.33 7.79
N PHE A 163 10.16 3.34 6.84
CA PHE A 163 9.01 2.47 6.73
C PHE A 163 9.11 1.73 5.40
N ASP A 164 9.10 0.40 5.48
CA ASP A 164 9.11 -0.48 4.31
C ASP A 164 7.71 -1.06 4.11
N TRP A 165 7.23 -1.00 2.88
CA TRP A 165 5.87 -1.35 2.54
C TRP A 165 5.83 -2.52 1.55
N GLN A 166 4.75 -3.30 1.64
CA GLN A 166 4.44 -4.32 0.66
C GLN A 166 3.04 -4.06 0.11
N TYR A 167 2.93 -4.17 -1.20
CA TYR A 167 1.65 -4.17 -1.88
C TYR A 167 1.07 -5.59 -1.85
N SER A 168 -0.11 -5.75 -1.26
CA SER A 168 -0.83 -7.03 -1.20
C SER A 168 -2.26 -6.85 -1.69
N GLY A 169 -2.54 -7.37 -2.88
CA GLY A 169 -3.83 -7.22 -3.56
C GLY A 169 -4.07 -5.78 -4.00
N LEU A 170 -4.84 -5.04 -3.20
CA LEU A 170 -5.15 -3.61 -3.37
C LEU A 170 -4.77 -2.76 -2.14
N SER A 171 -4.16 -3.38 -1.13
CA SER A 171 -3.83 -2.71 0.13
C SER A 171 -2.33 -2.60 0.31
N LEU A 172 -1.88 -1.48 0.87
CA LEU A 172 -0.52 -1.31 1.34
C LEU A 172 -0.42 -1.85 2.77
N LYS A 173 0.60 -2.67 3.02
CA LYS A 173 0.87 -3.26 4.34
C LYS A 173 2.29 -2.95 4.80
N LEU A 174 2.45 -2.69 6.08
CA LEU A 174 3.74 -2.39 6.69
C LEU A 174 4.56 -3.68 6.84
N VAL A 175 5.76 -3.73 6.27
CA VAL A 175 6.69 -4.87 6.41
C VAL A 175 7.65 -4.66 7.57
N GLY A 176 8.04 -3.41 7.79
CA GLY A 176 8.99 -3.05 8.82
C GLY A 176 9.06 -1.55 9.01
N PHE A 177 9.46 -1.14 10.21
CA PHE A 177 9.85 0.23 10.47
C PHE A 177 11.01 0.26 11.45
N GLY A 178 11.85 1.27 11.36
CA GLY A 178 13.01 1.38 12.23
C GLY A 178 13.78 2.67 12.02
N MET A 179 14.63 2.99 12.99
CA MET A 179 15.52 4.15 12.88
C MET A 179 16.58 3.89 11.82
N VAL A 180 16.76 4.85 10.91
CA VAL A 180 17.88 4.86 9.97
C VAL A 180 19.09 5.39 10.73
N THR A 181 20.05 4.53 11.02
CA THR A 181 21.35 4.97 11.52
C THR A 181 22.12 5.54 10.34
N THR A 182 22.13 6.87 10.19
CA THR A 182 23.16 7.54 9.40
C THR A 182 24.50 7.16 10.00
N GLY A 183 25.26 6.31 9.31
CA GLY A 183 26.57 5.86 9.75
C GLY A 183 27.51 7.04 9.94
N LYS A 184 27.62 7.51 11.19
CA LYS A 184 28.77 8.22 11.75
C LYS A 184 28.96 7.79 13.21
N GLU A 185 29.29 6.51 13.36
CA GLU A 185 30.03 5.98 14.51
C GLU A 185 30.59 4.61 14.09
N LYS A 186 31.51 4.66 13.13
CA LYS A 186 32.62 3.72 13.06
C LYS A 186 33.88 4.57 13.19
N ASP A 187 34.67 4.24 14.21
CA ASP A 187 36.02 4.66 14.52
C ASP A 187 36.24 6.13 14.93
N GLN A 188 36.20 6.35 16.25
CA GLN A 188 37.27 7.03 16.99
C GLN A 188 37.48 6.36 18.35
#